data_AF-A0A956NVU1-F1
#
_entry.id   AF-A0A956NVU1-F1
#
_cell.length_a   1.000
_cell.length_b   1.000
_cell.length_c   1.000
_cell.angle_alpha   90.00
_cell.angle_beta   90.00
_cell.angle_gamma   90.00
#
_symmetry.space_group_name_H-M   'P 1'
#
loop_
_entity.id
_entity.type
_entity.pdbx_description
1 polymer ?
#
loop_
_entity_poly.entity_id
_entity_poly.type
_entity_poly.pdbx_seq_one_letter_code
_entity_poly.pdbx_strand_id
1 'polypeptide(L)'
;MKKIVISLLSLLVLITLGGCQSKFDPQTSLEESRTTLNEFLKSYSNKEKIIESYDKKTLNEFFEVTEKEYFSKNFKKNILPDKLNNLKYDSSKEWSDIGEEFTFLTVKSEEKGVLWVETKILEDTLDTKKETVTFFVSPDSISQPSNYIEMIKEDGKWKINNMLAL
;
A
#
# COMPACT_ATOMS: atom_id res chain seq x y z
N MET A 1 -17.14 4.89 3.60
CA MET A 1 -17.85 3.77 2.93
C MET A 1 -16.92 3.32 1.83
N LYS A 2 -16.26 2.15 1.98
CA LYS A 2 -15.38 1.60 0.94
C LYS A 2 -16.05 1.83 -0.41
N LYS A 3 -15.37 2.52 -1.32
CA LYS A 3 -15.87 2.62 -2.69
C LYS A 3 -15.89 1.19 -3.19
N ILE A 4 -17.08 0.61 -3.27
CA ILE A 4 -17.29 -0.61 -4.06
C ILE A 4 -17.15 -0.12 -5.50
N VAL A 5 -15.91 0.05 -5.93
CA VAL A 5 -15.60 0.13 -7.35
C VAL A 5 -15.90 -1.28 -7.82
N ILE A 6 -17.10 -1.48 -8.34
CA ILE A 6 -17.43 -2.65 -9.15
C ILE A 6 -16.57 -2.49 -10.40
N SER A 7 -15.29 -2.83 -10.27
CA SER A 7 -14.42 -3.07 -11.40
C SER A 7 -14.98 -4.33 -12.03
N LEU A 8 -15.85 -4.16 -13.02
CA LEU A 8 -16.21 -5.17 -14.00
C LEU A 8 -14.96 -5.46 -14.85
N LEU A 9 -13.88 -5.92 -14.20
CA LEU A 9 -12.78 -6.56 -14.89
C LEU A 9 -13.24 -8.00 -15.12
N SER A 10 -13.69 -8.23 -16.34
CA SER A 10 -14.00 -9.54 -16.90
C SER A 10 -12.93 -10.56 -16.49
N LEU A 11 -13.27 -11.37 -15.48
CA LEU A 11 -12.49 -12.47 -14.98
C LEU A 11 -12.52 -13.60 -16.01
N LEU A 12 -11.68 -13.51 -17.04
CA LEU A 12 -11.38 -14.63 -17.92
C LEU A 12 -10.19 -15.40 -17.34
N VAL A 13 -10.42 -16.14 -16.26
CA VAL A 13 -9.43 -17.09 -15.73
C VAL A 13 -9.51 -18.37 -16.56
N LEU A 14 -8.73 -18.41 -17.63
CA LEU A 14 -8.34 -19.65 -18.29
C LEU A 14 -7.27 -20.32 -17.41
N ILE A 15 -7.71 -21.23 -16.55
CA ILE A 15 -6.79 -22.11 -15.81
C ILE A 15 -6.23 -23.11 -16.82
N THR A 16 -5.08 -22.80 -17.43
CA THR A 16 -4.27 -23.83 -18.07
C THR A 16 -3.53 -24.58 -16.98
N LEU A 17 -4.01 -25.78 -16.69
CA LEU A 17 -3.27 -26.81 -15.96
C LEU A 17 -2.03 -27.17 -16.79
N GLY A 18 -0.92 -26.52 -16.49
CA GLY A 18 0.39 -26.83 -17.02
C GLY A 18 1.43 -26.53 -15.94
N GLY A 19 1.88 -27.55 -15.22
CA GLY A 19 3.04 -27.40 -14.35
C GLY A 19 4.26 -26.98 -15.17
N CYS A 20 4.90 -25.89 -14.77
CA CYS A 20 6.30 -25.56 -15.06
C CYS A 20 6.63 -24.25 -14.34
N GLN A 21 7.87 -24.17 -13.84
CA GLN A 21 8.47 -23.08 -13.09
C GLN A 21 7.89 -21.69 -13.44
N SER A 22 7.38 -20.98 -12.43
CA SER A 22 7.07 -19.55 -12.49
C SER A 22 8.35 -18.80 -12.88
N LYS A 23 8.57 -18.66 -14.19
CA LYS A 23 9.66 -17.86 -14.73
C LYS A 23 9.18 -16.43 -14.58
N PHE A 24 9.84 -15.66 -13.73
CA PHE A 24 9.57 -14.24 -13.56
C PHE A 24 9.60 -13.54 -14.93
N ASP A 25 8.43 -13.12 -15.40
CA ASP A 25 8.29 -12.38 -16.65
C ASP A 25 8.24 -10.88 -16.33
N PRO A 26 9.25 -10.07 -16.73
CA PRO A 26 9.34 -8.68 -16.31
C PRO A 26 8.12 -7.82 -16.68
N GLN A 27 7.59 -7.99 -17.89
CA GLN A 27 6.48 -7.18 -18.37
C GLN A 27 5.19 -7.51 -17.63
N THR A 28 4.84 -8.80 -17.57
CA THR A 28 3.66 -9.27 -16.83
C THR A 28 3.76 -8.92 -15.36
N SER A 29 4.95 -9.07 -14.77
CA SER A 29 5.19 -8.72 -13.36
C SER A 29 4.94 -7.25 -13.09
N LEU A 30 5.39 -6.37 -13.99
CA LEU A 30 5.16 -4.95 -13.87
C LEU A 30 3.68 -4.58 -14.01
N GLU A 31 3.00 -5.14 -15.01
CA GLU A 31 1.57 -4.87 -15.27
C GLU A 31 0.68 -5.35 -14.11
N GLU A 32 0.88 -6.58 -13.64
CA GLU A 32 0.10 -7.16 -12.53
C GLU A 32 0.36 -6.44 -11.19
N SER A 33 1.63 -6.14 -10.88
CA SER A 33 1.99 -5.44 -9.64
C SER A 33 1.45 -4.01 -9.64
N ARG A 34 1.57 -3.28 -10.75
CA ARG A 34 1.02 -1.93 -10.91
C ARG A 34 -0.50 -1.92 -10.79
N THR A 35 -1.18 -2.91 -11.35
CA THR A 35 -2.63 -3.05 -11.22
C THR A 35 -3.02 -3.22 -9.76
N THR A 36 -2.38 -4.16 -9.07
CA THR A 36 -2.64 -4.45 -7.66
C THR A 36 -2.37 -3.24 -6.76
N LEU A 37 -1.25 -2.53 -6.97
CA LEU A 37 -0.94 -1.33 -6.18
C LEU A 37 -1.94 -0.21 -6.44
N ASN A 38 -2.36 0.00 -7.68
CA ASN A 38 -3.38 1.01 -7.99
C ASN A 38 -4.74 0.69 -7.35
N GLU A 39 -5.13 -0.58 -7.28
CA GLU A 39 -6.34 -1.00 -6.57
C GLU A 39 -6.25 -0.66 -5.08
N PHE A 40 -5.12 -0.98 -4.43
CA PHE A 40 -4.87 -0.59 -3.05
C PHE A 40 -4.93 0.93 -2.86
N LEU A 41 -4.16 1.71 -3.64
CA LEU A 41 -4.09 3.17 -3.52
C LEU A 41 -5.45 3.87 -3.77
N LYS A 42 -6.37 3.21 -4.49
CA LYS A 42 -7.72 3.69 -4.79
C LYS A 42 -8.83 3.03 -3.97
N SER A 43 -8.49 2.27 -2.93
CA SER A 43 -9.47 1.57 -2.08
C SER A 43 -10.42 2.52 -1.35
N TYR A 44 -9.99 3.77 -1.15
CA TYR A 44 -10.72 4.81 -0.45
C TYR A 44 -10.67 6.14 -1.20
N SER A 45 -11.60 7.04 -0.88
CA SER A 45 -11.60 8.40 -1.44
C SER A 45 -10.53 9.25 -0.77
N ASN A 46 -10.02 10.25 -1.49
CA ASN A 46 -9.15 11.26 -0.89
C ASN A 46 -9.85 11.91 0.33
N LYS A 47 -9.15 11.98 1.46
CA LYS A 47 -9.61 12.46 2.76
C LYS A 47 -10.77 11.65 3.36
N GLU A 48 -10.98 10.42 2.94
CA GLU A 48 -11.92 9.52 3.62
C GLU A 48 -11.33 9.07 4.96
N LYS A 49 -12.10 9.22 6.05
CA LYS A 49 -11.72 8.66 7.35
C LYS A 49 -11.87 7.15 7.33
N ILE A 50 -10.76 6.44 7.52
CA ILE A 50 -10.68 4.98 7.43
C ILE A 50 -10.38 4.30 8.75
N ILE A 51 -9.86 5.03 9.73
CA ILE A 51 -9.64 4.56 11.10
C ILE A 51 -10.15 5.62 12.06
N GLU A 52 -10.92 5.21 13.07
CA GLU A 52 -11.55 6.13 14.03
C GLU A 52 -10.60 6.72 15.07
N SER A 53 -9.45 6.05 15.28
CA SER A 53 -8.47 6.38 16.33
C SER A 53 -7.06 6.23 15.77
N TYR A 54 -6.22 7.26 15.97
CA TYR A 54 -4.78 7.20 15.71
C TYR A 54 -4.06 6.48 16.86
N ASP A 55 -4.08 5.16 16.84
CA ASP A 55 -3.31 4.34 17.77
C ASP A 55 -2.72 3.10 17.11
N LYS A 56 -1.67 2.53 17.73
CA LYS A 56 -0.95 1.38 17.16
C LYS A 56 -1.86 0.17 16.95
N LYS A 57 -2.88 -0.03 17.80
CA LYS A 57 -3.74 -1.22 17.73
C LYS A 57 -4.65 -1.13 16.52
N THR A 58 -5.31 0.00 16.31
CA THR A 58 -6.22 0.21 15.18
C THR A 58 -5.48 0.25 13.85
N LEU A 59 -4.29 0.86 13.80
CA LEU A 59 -3.41 0.81 12.63
C LEU A 59 -2.96 -0.63 12.35
N ASN A 60 -2.54 -1.39 13.36
CA ASN A 60 -2.18 -2.80 13.17
C ASN A 60 -3.37 -3.61 12.61
N GLU A 61 -4.57 -3.43 13.14
CA GLU A 61 -5.78 -4.10 12.67
C GLU A 61 -6.10 -3.74 11.21
N PHE A 62 -5.91 -2.48 10.81
CA PHE A 62 -6.06 -2.06 9.42
C PHE A 62 -5.15 -2.87 8.46
N PHE A 63 -3.87 -3.00 8.79
CA PHE A 63 -2.91 -3.73 7.93
C PHE A 63 -3.02 -5.26 8.03
N GLU A 64 -3.34 -5.81 9.20
CA GLU A 64 -3.40 -7.27 9.42
C GLU A 64 -4.74 -7.91 9.08
N VAL A 65 -5.81 -7.13 9.13
CA VAL A 65 -7.19 -7.63 8.99
C VAL A 65 -7.89 -6.96 7.81
N THR A 66 -8.02 -5.64 7.82
CA THR A 66 -8.87 -4.90 6.86
C THR A 66 -8.31 -4.92 5.44
N GLU A 67 -7.01 -4.70 5.29
CA GLU A 67 -6.30 -4.64 4.00
C GLU A 67 -5.28 -5.78 3.85
N LYS A 68 -5.44 -6.84 4.64
CA LYS A 68 -4.49 -7.96 4.77
C LYS A 68 -4.05 -8.60 3.46
N GLU A 69 -4.89 -8.50 2.44
CA GLU A 69 -4.69 -9.12 1.13
C GLU A 69 -3.68 -8.38 0.26
N TYR A 70 -3.44 -7.10 0.54
CA TYR A 70 -2.42 -6.29 -0.13
C TYR A 70 -1.03 -6.40 0.50
N PHE A 71 -0.90 -6.91 1.73
CA PHE A 71 0.38 -6.91 2.46
C PHE A 71 0.98 -8.33 2.60
N SER A 72 2.28 -8.45 2.33
CA SER A 72 3.00 -9.73 2.41
C SER A 72 3.15 -10.19 3.87
N LYS A 73 3.40 -11.49 4.07
CA LYS A 73 3.73 -12.03 5.41
C LYS A 73 4.98 -11.35 5.98
N ASN A 74 5.96 -11.06 5.13
CA ASN A 74 7.17 -10.34 5.53
C ASN A 74 6.86 -8.92 6.01
N PHE A 75 6.05 -8.17 5.24
CA PHE A 75 5.66 -6.81 5.63
C PHE A 75 5.03 -6.81 7.02
N LYS A 76 4.02 -7.66 7.22
CA LYS A 76 3.24 -7.72 8.44
C LYS A 76 4.06 -8.17 9.65
N LYS A 77 4.96 -9.14 9.46
CA LYS A 77 5.80 -9.66 10.55
C LYS A 77 6.99 -8.77 10.89
N ASN A 78 7.64 -8.18 9.89
CA ASN A 78 8.97 -7.58 10.06
C ASN A 78 9.02 -6.08 9.78
N ILE A 79 8.14 -5.54 8.93
CA ILE A 79 8.18 -4.13 8.53
C ILE A 79 7.16 -3.30 9.32
N LEU A 80 5.94 -3.81 9.45
CA LEU A 80 4.85 -3.12 10.12
C LEU A 80 5.16 -2.79 11.60
N PRO A 81 5.70 -3.72 12.43
CA PRO A 81 5.97 -3.41 13.84
C PRO A 81 6.94 -2.23 14.02
N ASP A 82 7.99 -2.16 13.19
CA ASP A 82 8.97 -1.09 13.25
C ASP A 82 8.35 0.25 12.83
N LYS A 83 7.56 0.27 11.75
CA LYS A 83 6.81 1.46 11.32
C LYS A 83 5.82 1.94 12.39
N LEU A 84 5.09 1.02 13.02
CA LEU A 84 4.17 1.34 14.11
C LEU A 84 4.89 1.83 15.37
N ASN A 85 6.16 1.48 15.58
CA ASN A 85 6.97 2.00 16.68
C ASN A 85 7.50 3.41 16.43
N ASN A 86 7.67 3.78 15.16
CA ASN A 86 8.18 5.09 14.72
C ASN A 86 7.06 6.08 14.37
N LEU A 87 5.81 5.82 14.78
CA LEU A 87 4.70 6.74 14.58
C LEU A 87 5.00 8.09 15.22
N LYS A 88 4.93 9.14 14.41
CA LYS A 88 5.03 10.53 14.84
C LYS A 88 3.73 11.24 14.51
N TYR A 89 3.31 12.10 15.42
CA TYR A 89 2.18 13.00 15.23
C TYR A 89 2.54 14.37 15.79
N ASP A 90 2.47 15.39 14.93
CA ASP A 90 2.68 16.77 15.32
C ASP A 90 1.32 17.48 15.46
N SER A 91 0.84 17.60 16.71
CA SER A 91 -0.42 18.26 17.02
C SER A 91 -0.42 19.77 16.76
N SER A 92 0.74 20.37 16.44
CA SER A 92 0.83 21.78 16.06
C SER A 92 0.47 22.04 14.59
N LYS A 93 0.46 20.99 13.75
CA LYS A 93 0.08 21.09 12.35
C LYS A 93 -1.40 20.77 12.17
N GLU A 94 -2.08 21.47 11.27
CA GLU A 94 -3.46 21.14 10.88
C GLU A 94 -3.52 19.72 10.28
N TRP A 95 -2.51 19.38 9.48
CA TRP A 95 -2.32 18.07 8.86
C TRP A 95 -0.93 17.55 9.23
N SER A 96 -0.88 16.33 9.74
CA SER A 96 0.37 15.62 10.02
C SER A 96 0.37 14.31 9.25
N ASP A 97 1.54 13.95 8.74
CA ASP A 97 1.84 12.59 8.30
C ASP A 97 1.79 11.64 9.51
N ILE A 98 1.53 10.37 9.22
CA ILE A 98 1.48 9.28 10.21
C ILE A 98 2.86 8.63 10.28
N GLY A 99 3.87 9.47 10.53
CA GLY A 99 5.27 9.14 10.23
C GLY A 99 5.55 9.13 8.72
N GLU A 100 6.85 9.22 8.38
CA GLU A 100 7.35 9.33 7.00
C GLU A 100 7.10 8.05 6.15
N GLU A 101 6.47 7.06 6.76
CA GLU A 101 6.47 5.67 6.35
C GLU A 101 5.17 5.23 5.65
N PHE A 102 4.11 6.05 5.72
CA PHE A 102 2.77 5.76 5.17
C PHE A 102 2.22 6.95 4.35
N THR A 103 2.77 7.21 3.17
CA THR A 103 2.37 8.32 2.26
C THR A 103 0.87 8.40 1.90
N PHE A 104 0.12 7.30 2.06
CA PHE A 104 -1.32 7.24 1.78
C PHE A 104 -2.20 7.51 3.01
N LEU A 105 -1.60 7.83 4.16
CA LEU A 105 -2.29 8.08 5.43
C LEU A 105 -1.90 9.44 6.02
N THR A 106 -2.89 10.17 6.53
CA THR A 106 -2.68 11.41 7.28
C THR A 106 -3.61 11.50 8.47
N VAL A 107 -3.26 12.35 9.44
CA VAL A 107 -4.15 12.76 10.52
C VAL A 107 -4.39 14.25 10.45
N LYS A 108 -5.61 14.65 10.80
CA LYS A 108 -5.99 16.05 10.97
C LYS A 108 -6.12 16.36 12.45
N SER A 109 -5.57 17.47 12.93
CA SER A 109 -5.44 17.70 14.38
C SER A 109 -6.74 17.74 15.18
N GLU A 110 -7.84 18.16 14.55
CA GLU A 110 -9.17 18.19 15.16
C GLU A 110 -9.93 16.86 15.01
N GLU A 111 -9.42 15.93 14.20
CA GLU A 111 -10.02 14.62 13.98
C GLU A 111 -9.27 13.55 14.76
N LYS A 112 -10.02 12.68 15.45
CA LYS A 112 -9.41 11.56 16.19
C LYS A 112 -8.96 10.41 15.28
N GLY A 113 -9.12 10.53 13.97
CA GLY A 113 -9.00 9.44 13.02
C GLY A 113 -7.89 9.59 11.99
N VAL A 114 -7.66 8.50 11.27
CA VAL A 114 -6.75 8.42 10.13
C VAL A 114 -7.53 8.59 8.84
N LEU A 115 -7.03 9.47 8.00
CA LEU A 115 -7.59 9.85 6.71
C LEU A 115 -6.75 9.25 5.60
N TRP A 116 -7.43 8.76 4.56
CA TRP A 116 -6.80 8.30 3.33
C TRP A 116 -6.36 9.48 2.46
N VAL A 117 -5.27 9.30 1.75
CA VAL A 117 -4.68 10.33 0.89
C VAL A 117 -4.58 9.75 -0.51
N GLU A 118 -5.05 10.52 -1.49
CA GLU A 118 -4.85 10.13 -2.87
C GLU A 118 -3.37 10.17 -3.23
N THR A 119 -2.86 9.01 -3.66
CA THR A 119 -1.45 8.79 -3.97
C THR A 119 -1.34 8.23 -5.38
N LYS A 120 -0.38 8.73 -6.15
CA LYS A 120 -0.10 8.34 -7.53
C LYS A 120 1.23 7.61 -7.63
N ILE A 121 1.29 6.64 -8.54
CA ILE A 121 2.54 6.02 -8.96
C ILE A 121 3.17 6.92 -10.01
N LEU A 122 4.42 7.33 -9.79
CA LEU A 122 5.18 8.19 -10.71
C LEU A 122 6.21 7.42 -11.50
N GLU A 123 6.93 6.51 -10.83
CA GLU A 123 8.03 5.74 -11.43
C GLU A 123 7.99 4.30 -10.94
N ASP A 124 8.68 3.44 -11.67
CA ASP A 124 8.85 2.03 -11.37
C ASP A 124 10.29 1.58 -11.62
N THR A 125 10.70 0.55 -10.89
CA THR A 125 11.98 -0.13 -11.09
C THR A 125 11.78 -1.61 -10.82
N LEU A 126 12.38 -2.45 -11.65
CA LEU A 126 12.25 -3.89 -11.60
C LEU A 126 13.60 -4.52 -11.24
N ASP A 127 13.61 -5.38 -10.21
CA ASP A 127 14.78 -6.16 -9.82
C ASP A 127 14.55 -7.62 -10.21
N THR A 128 15.11 -8.03 -11.35
CA THR A 128 14.99 -9.41 -11.87
C THR A 128 15.68 -10.45 -11.00
N LYS A 129 16.64 -10.06 -10.15
CA LYS A 129 17.36 -11.00 -9.28
C LYS A 129 16.56 -11.29 -8.03
N LYS A 130 15.87 -10.28 -7.50
CA LYS A 130 14.98 -10.41 -6.34
C LYS A 130 13.55 -10.76 -6.71
N GLU A 131 13.21 -10.68 -8.00
CA GLU A 131 11.84 -10.86 -8.50
C GLU A 131 10.85 -9.87 -7.86
N THR A 132 11.28 -8.62 -7.69
CA THR A 132 10.48 -7.54 -7.10
C THR A 132 10.25 -6.38 -8.06
N VAL A 133 9.19 -5.63 -7.80
CA VAL A 133 8.89 -4.36 -8.48
C VAL A 133 8.75 -3.28 -7.43
N THR A 134 9.49 -2.19 -7.58
CA THR A 134 9.44 -1.04 -6.69
C THR A 134 8.80 0.13 -7.40
N PHE A 135 7.82 0.76 -6.77
CA PHE A 135 7.14 1.94 -7.28
C PHE A 135 7.52 3.16 -6.47
N PHE A 136 7.87 4.26 -7.14
CA PHE A 136 7.90 5.57 -6.51
C PHE A 136 6.48 6.13 -6.50
N VAL A 137 5.98 6.44 -5.31
CA VAL A 137 4.62 6.93 -5.10
C VAL A 137 4.63 8.30 -4.43
N SER A 138 3.73 9.17 -4.87
CA SER A 138 3.64 10.54 -4.37
C SER A 138 2.20 10.92 -4.06
N PRO A 139 1.92 11.53 -2.90
CA PRO A 139 0.60 11.99 -2.55
C PRO A 139 0.24 13.25 -3.36
N ASP A 140 -1.03 13.43 -3.70
CA ASP A 140 -1.52 14.65 -4.37
C ASP A 140 -1.48 15.90 -3.46
N SER A 141 -0.97 15.76 -2.23
CA SER A 141 -0.79 16.84 -1.26
C SER A 141 0.69 17.11 -1.01
N ILE A 142 1.06 18.39 -1.11
CA ILE A 142 2.45 18.89 -1.06
C ILE A 142 3.08 18.75 0.35
N SER A 143 2.29 18.42 1.37
CA SER A 143 2.76 18.30 2.76
C SER A 143 2.98 16.86 3.23
N GLN A 144 2.87 15.86 2.34
CA GLN A 144 3.14 14.46 2.68
C GLN A 144 4.35 13.90 1.95
N PRO A 145 5.15 13.05 2.63
CA PRO A 145 6.35 12.48 2.03
C PRO A 145 5.96 11.52 0.90
N SER A 146 6.82 11.46 -0.11
CA SER A 146 6.75 10.41 -1.14
C SER A 146 7.52 9.18 -0.65
N ASN A 147 7.08 7.98 -1.07
CA ASN A 147 7.70 6.72 -0.64
C ASN A 147 8.08 5.86 -1.85
N TYR A 148 9.00 4.92 -1.61
CA TYR A 148 9.13 3.74 -2.46
C TYR A 148 8.30 2.59 -1.86
N ILE A 149 7.47 1.95 -2.68
CA ILE A 149 6.72 0.74 -2.31
C ILE A 149 7.29 -0.43 -3.09
N GLU A 150 7.92 -1.37 -2.40
CA GLU A 150 8.39 -2.63 -2.99
C GLU A 150 7.24 -3.66 -2.96
N MET A 151 7.02 -4.32 -4.08
CA MET A 151 6.06 -5.40 -4.24
C MET A 151 6.75 -6.73 -4.55
N ILE A 152 6.19 -7.81 -4.02
CA ILE A 152 6.63 -9.19 -4.25
C ILE A 152 5.43 -10.08 -4.58
N LYS A 153 5.65 -11.14 -5.36
CA LYS A 153 4.65 -12.18 -5.61
C LYS A 153 4.68 -13.22 -4.48
N GLU A 154 3.63 -13.27 -3.67
CA GLU A 154 3.45 -14.23 -2.57
C GLU A 154 2.15 -15.02 -2.79
N ASP A 155 2.24 -16.34 -2.79
CA ASP A 155 1.10 -17.24 -3.02
C ASP A 155 0.34 -16.91 -4.34
N GLY A 156 1.10 -16.55 -5.38
CA GLY A 156 0.59 -16.19 -6.71
C GLY A 156 0.01 -14.78 -6.84
N LYS A 157 -0.01 -13.99 -5.76
CA LYS A 157 -0.57 -12.63 -5.74
C LYS A 157 0.52 -11.60 -5.46
N TRP A 158 0.43 -10.44 -6.10
CA TRP A 158 1.30 -9.31 -5.79
C TRP A 158 0.91 -8.67 -4.47
N LYS A 159 1.91 -8.38 -3.64
CA LYS A 159 1.71 -7.79 -2.31
C LYS A 159 2.79 -6.77 -2.00
N ILE A 160 2.42 -5.73 -1.25
CA ILE A 160 3.33 -4.78 -0.64
C ILE A 160 4.23 -5.53 0.34
N ASN A 161 5.52 -5.52 0.05
CA ASN A 161 6.55 -6.20 0.80
C ASN A 161 7.33 -5.25 1.72
N ASN A 162 7.55 -4.02 1.25
CA ASN A 162 8.26 -3.00 1.99
C ASN A 162 7.79 -1.61 1.56
N MET A 163 8.01 -0.62 2.43
CA MET A 163 7.80 0.80 2.12
C MET A 163 8.98 1.58 2.69
N LEU A 164 9.57 2.49 1.92
CA LEU A 164 10.75 3.25 2.31
C LEU A 164 10.47 4.75 2.18
N ALA A 165 10.75 5.49 3.25
CA ALA A 165 10.80 6.96 3.26
C ALA A 165 11.98 7.49 2.42
N LEU A 166 11.79 8.67 1.84
CA LEU A 166 12.84 9.47 1.21
C LEU A 166 13.54 10.36 2.24
#